data_AF-A0AAQ4F100-F1
#
_entry.id   AF-A0AAQ4F100-F1
#
_cell.length_a   1.000
_cell.length_b   1.000
_cell.length_c   1.000
_cell.angle_alpha   90.00
_cell.angle_beta   90.00
_cell.angle_gamma   90.00
#
_symmetry.space_group_name_H-M   'P 1'
#
loop_
_entity.id
_entity.type
_entity.pdbx_description
1 polymer ?
#
loop_
_entity_poly.entity_id
_entity_poly.type
_entity_poly.pdbx_seq_one_letter_code
_entity_poly.pdbx_strand_id
1 'polypeptide(L)'
;MERLRELLDPGVLSGSVYPSHVRELRLLAEEAHQWLSRGTVGGALALDLGCGPMVQFPLLLSAHVDGLVVAHFLDQTRALLQAWLRDDRDNALNLNGMLTSAAQLAGKGVHGLVRRRGHLLMNGVLGMTYWDMKAGKFNCVTLTKESVEKALRDAGFMDLEWTVVDREYFHSVSDYTKSFLVLARKP
;
A
#
# COMPACT_ATOMS: atom_id res chain seq x y z
N MET A 1 13.71 -16.14 -1.13
CA MET A 1 13.91 -14.78 -0.56
C MET A 1 14.93 -13.98 -1.36
N GLU A 2 16.11 -14.51 -1.65
CA GLU A 2 17.15 -13.81 -2.42
C GLU A 2 16.73 -13.44 -3.85
N ARG A 3 16.18 -14.40 -4.60
CA ARG A 3 15.56 -14.16 -5.92
C ARG A 3 14.45 -13.09 -5.90
N LEU A 4 13.60 -13.09 -4.86
CA LEU A 4 12.54 -12.08 -4.70
C LEU A 4 13.12 -10.68 -4.46
N ARG A 5 14.29 -10.61 -3.82
CA ARG A 5 14.99 -9.36 -3.48
C ARG A 5 15.61 -8.69 -4.71
N GLU A 6 16.22 -9.47 -5.60
CA GLU A 6 16.75 -8.98 -6.89
C GLU A 6 15.62 -8.49 -7.81
N LEU A 7 14.50 -9.20 -7.76
CA LEU A 7 13.36 -8.96 -8.63
C LEU A 7 12.58 -7.72 -8.22
N LEU A 8 12.46 -7.47 -6.91
CA LEU A 8 11.84 -6.26 -6.35
C LEU A 8 12.87 -5.14 -6.11
N ASP A 9 13.96 -5.13 -6.88
CA ASP A 9 14.89 -4.00 -6.89
C ASP A 9 14.10 -2.70 -7.24
N PRO A 10 14.22 -1.65 -6.42
CA PRO A 10 13.45 -0.43 -6.63
C PRO A 10 13.75 0.31 -7.94
N GLY A 11 14.96 0.18 -8.49
CA GLY A 11 15.32 0.73 -9.80
C GLY A 11 14.60 -0.02 -10.93
N VAL A 12 14.46 -1.33 -10.79
CA VAL A 12 13.68 -2.17 -11.71
C VAL A 12 12.17 -1.87 -11.59
N LEU A 13 11.66 -1.73 -10.38
CA LEU A 13 10.25 -1.39 -10.11
C LEU A 13 9.88 -0.01 -10.64
N SER A 14 10.67 1.02 -10.32
CA SER A 14 10.38 2.40 -10.76
C SER A 14 10.43 2.54 -12.28
N GLY A 15 11.45 1.98 -12.94
CA GLY A 15 11.61 2.05 -14.39
C GLY A 15 10.59 1.24 -15.20
N SER A 16 9.85 0.32 -14.58
CA SER A 16 8.81 -0.49 -15.23
C SER A 16 7.39 -0.01 -14.95
N VAL A 17 7.14 0.57 -13.77
CA VAL A 17 5.79 0.96 -13.30
C VAL A 17 5.47 2.41 -13.64
N TYR A 18 6.41 3.34 -13.46
CA TYR A 18 6.07 4.77 -13.49
C TYR A 18 5.46 5.23 -14.82
N PRO A 19 6.08 5.03 -15.99
CA PRO A 19 5.58 5.62 -17.24
C PRO A 19 4.16 5.18 -17.62
N SER A 20 3.75 3.96 -17.24
CA SER A 20 2.45 3.40 -17.61
C SER A 20 1.33 3.63 -16.60
N HIS A 21 1.65 3.92 -15.34
CA HIS A 21 0.65 4.01 -14.26
C HIS A 21 0.45 5.43 -13.71
N VAL A 22 1.20 6.45 -14.17
CA VAL A 22 1.14 7.81 -13.58
C VAL A 22 -0.28 8.36 -13.53
N ARG A 23 -1.07 8.21 -14.61
CA ARG A 23 -2.42 8.78 -14.67
C ARG A 23 -3.38 8.08 -13.70
N GLU A 24 -3.37 6.76 -13.67
CA GLU A 24 -4.21 5.97 -12.75
C GLU A 24 -3.84 6.28 -11.29
N LEU A 25 -2.55 6.28 -10.96
CA LEU A 25 -2.06 6.61 -9.62
C LEU A 25 -2.43 8.05 -9.21
N ARG A 26 -2.40 9.00 -10.16
CA ARG A 26 -2.83 10.37 -9.92
C ARG A 26 -4.33 10.44 -9.57
N LEU A 27 -5.19 9.75 -10.32
CA LEU A 27 -6.63 9.72 -10.04
C LEU A 27 -6.92 9.13 -8.66
N LEU A 28 -6.24 8.04 -8.28
CA LEU A 28 -6.37 7.46 -6.94
C LEU A 28 -5.83 8.41 -5.85
N ALA A 29 -4.76 9.14 -6.11
CA ALA A 29 -4.21 10.13 -5.18
C ALA A 29 -5.16 11.33 -4.99
N GLU A 30 -5.78 11.82 -6.07
CA GLU A 30 -6.79 12.89 -6.04
C GLU A 30 -8.02 12.44 -5.22
N GLU A 31 -8.47 11.20 -5.38
CA GLU A 31 -9.56 10.65 -4.57
C GLU A 31 -9.18 10.53 -3.09
N ALA A 32 -8.00 9.97 -2.79
CA ALA A 32 -7.49 9.86 -1.43
C ALA A 32 -7.43 11.23 -0.75
N HIS A 33 -6.95 12.25 -1.48
CA HIS A 33 -6.94 13.63 -1.01
C HIS A 33 -8.34 14.15 -0.68
N GLN A 34 -9.34 13.87 -1.52
CA GLN A 34 -10.72 14.28 -1.25
C GLN A 34 -11.26 13.64 0.03
N TRP A 35 -11.06 12.33 0.23
CA TRP A 35 -11.50 11.65 1.46
C TRP A 35 -10.83 12.20 2.72
N LEU A 36 -9.53 12.46 2.65
CA LEU A 36 -8.78 13.05 3.77
C LEU A 36 -9.23 14.48 4.06
N SER A 37 -9.52 15.27 3.02
CA SER A 37 -9.95 16.67 3.14
C SER A 37 -11.36 16.85 3.70
N ARG A 38 -12.21 15.81 3.65
CA ARG A 38 -13.54 15.83 4.28
C ARG A 38 -13.48 15.86 5.82
N GLY A 39 -12.29 15.69 6.42
CA GLY A 39 -12.10 15.69 7.88
C GLY A 39 -12.65 14.44 8.58
N THR A 40 -13.13 13.46 7.82
CA THR A 40 -13.63 12.17 8.31
C THR A 40 -12.50 11.18 8.59
N VAL A 41 -11.35 11.35 7.92
CA VAL A 41 -10.16 10.51 8.03
C VAL A 41 -9.00 11.35 8.57
N GLY A 42 -8.47 10.97 9.74
CA GLY A 42 -7.36 11.64 10.42
C GLY A 42 -7.19 11.17 11.87
N GLY A 43 -6.19 11.72 12.56
CA GLY A 43 -5.97 11.49 13.99
C GLY A 43 -4.50 11.30 14.38
N ALA A 44 -4.27 10.79 15.59
CA ALA A 44 -2.93 10.77 16.18
C ALA A 44 -1.88 9.91 15.44
N LEU A 45 -2.29 8.90 14.65
CA LEU A 45 -1.37 7.96 14.03
C LEU A 45 -1.95 7.34 12.75
N ALA A 46 -1.19 7.40 11.65
CA ALA A 46 -1.38 6.55 10.47
C ALA A 46 -0.26 5.52 10.34
N LEU A 47 -0.59 4.39 9.71
CA LEU A 47 0.34 3.32 9.39
C LEU A 47 0.20 2.97 7.90
N ASP A 48 1.23 3.25 7.12
CA ASP A 48 1.34 2.80 5.73
C ASP A 48 2.11 1.47 5.71
N LEU A 49 1.46 0.44 5.17
CA LEU A 49 2.02 -0.90 5.04
C LEU A 49 2.25 -1.23 3.57
N GLY A 50 3.51 -1.23 3.15
CA GLY A 50 3.88 -1.62 1.81
C GLY A 50 3.77 -0.51 0.77
N CYS A 51 4.03 0.74 1.16
CA CYS A 51 4.17 1.88 0.24
C CYS A 51 5.09 1.64 -0.97
N GLY A 52 5.99 0.65 -0.93
CA GLY A 52 6.95 0.47 -2.00
C GLY A 52 7.96 1.62 -2.02
N PRO A 53 8.61 1.90 -3.17
CA PRO A 53 9.37 3.13 -3.35
C PRO A 53 8.47 4.36 -3.54
N MET A 54 7.15 4.24 -3.33
CA MET A 54 6.16 5.26 -3.67
C MET A 54 5.76 6.03 -2.40
N VAL A 55 5.89 7.35 -2.42
CA VAL A 55 5.68 8.22 -1.24
C VAL A 55 4.45 9.11 -1.33
N GLN A 56 3.66 9.03 -2.41
CA GLN A 56 2.49 9.88 -2.59
C GLN A 56 1.39 9.67 -1.55
N PHE A 57 1.11 8.42 -1.16
CA PHE A 57 0.10 8.14 -0.12
C PHE A 57 0.60 8.49 1.29
N PRO A 58 1.85 8.19 1.67
CA PRO A 58 2.47 8.73 2.89
C PRO A 58 2.39 10.27 2.96
N LEU A 59 2.70 10.96 1.86
CA LEU A 59 2.67 12.43 1.80
C LEU A 59 1.25 12.96 2.02
N LEU A 60 0.25 12.38 1.35
CA LEU A 60 -1.15 12.74 1.56
C LEU A 60 -1.60 12.51 3.00
N LEU A 61 -1.28 11.34 3.58
CA LEU A 61 -1.64 11.01 4.96
C LEU A 61 -1.01 11.98 5.97
N SER A 62 0.22 12.41 5.74
CA SER A 62 0.99 13.27 6.65
C SER A 62 0.32 14.62 6.95
N ALA A 63 -0.50 15.14 6.04
CA ALA A 63 -1.24 16.38 6.22
C ALA A 63 -2.44 16.24 7.19
N HIS A 64 -2.82 15.02 7.55
CA HIS A 64 -4.05 14.73 8.30
C HIS A 64 -3.82 13.91 9.59
N VAL A 65 -2.56 13.62 9.94
CA VAL A 65 -2.21 12.87 11.16
C VAL A 65 -1.04 13.47 11.92
N ASP A 66 -1.03 13.29 13.24
CA ASP A 66 0.06 13.79 14.10
C ASP A 66 1.34 12.93 14.00
N GLY A 67 1.18 11.65 13.63
CA GLY A 67 2.27 10.70 13.47
C GLY A 67 2.02 9.75 12.31
N LEU A 68 3.07 9.44 11.56
CA LEU A 68 3.02 8.52 10.43
C LEU A 68 4.12 7.47 10.57
N VAL A 69 3.72 6.20 10.56
CA VAL A 69 4.65 5.07 10.46
C VAL A 69 4.56 4.52 9.06
N VAL A 70 5.71 4.45 8.39
CA VAL A 70 5.84 3.82 7.08
C VAL A 70 6.61 2.53 7.26
N ALA A 71 5.99 1.40 6.91
CA ALA A 71 6.61 0.09 6.99
C ALA A 71 6.66 -0.57 5.62
N HIS A 72 7.76 -1.27 5.35
CA HIS A 72 7.90 -2.05 4.14
C HIS A 72 8.76 -3.28 4.39
N PHE A 73 8.54 -4.31 3.59
CA PHE A 73 9.11 -5.63 3.78
C PHE A 73 10.56 -5.73 3.27
N LEU A 74 10.92 -4.94 2.25
CA LEU A 74 12.24 -5.01 1.61
C LEU A 74 13.19 -3.98 2.20
N ASP A 75 14.35 -4.44 2.68
CA ASP A 75 15.38 -3.56 3.24
C ASP A 75 15.90 -2.54 2.22
N GLN A 76 15.98 -2.90 0.93
CA GLN A 76 16.39 -2.01 -0.16
C GLN A 76 15.46 -0.81 -0.29
N THR A 77 14.16 -1.07 -0.35
CA THR A 77 13.16 -0.02 -0.46
C THR A 77 13.10 0.80 0.82
N ARG A 78 13.28 0.17 1.99
CA ARG A 78 13.45 0.89 3.25
C ARG A 78 14.66 1.83 3.22
N ALA A 79 15.79 1.41 2.65
CA ALA A 79 16.97 2.27 2.50
C ALA A 79 16.71 3.47 1.58
N LEU A 80 15.98 3.29 0.48
CA LEU A 80 15.58 4.40 -0.41
C LEU A 80 14.57 5.35 0.24
N LEU A 81 13.58 4.81 0.95
CA LEU A 81 12.64 5.63 1.71
C LEU A 81 13.37 6.39 2.81
N GLN A 82 14.30 5.76 3.52
CA GLN A 82 15.15 6.44 4.47
C GLN A 82 16.05 7.47 3.78
N ALA A 83 16.56 7.24 2.57
CA ALA A 83 17.33 8.26 1.85
C ALA A 83 16.45 9.46 1.45
N TRP A 84 15.19 9.21 1.08
CA TRP A 84 14.23 10.24 0.72
C TRP A 84 13.73 11.04 1.94
N LEU A 85 13.50 10.36 3.07
CA LEU A 85 13.06 10.97 4.35
C LEU A 85 14.16 11.76 5.06
N ARG A 86 15.42 11.46 4.76
CA ARG A 86 16.58 11.99 5.47
C ARG A 86 17.30 13.07 4.68
N ASP A 87 16.70 14.25 4.50
CA ASP A 87 17.64 15.38 4.45
C ASP A 87 18.30 15.65 5.85
N ASP A 88 18.00 14.79 6.84
CA ASP A 88 18.65 14.63 8.15
C ASP A 88 18.86 13.14 8.51
N ARG A 89 20.00 12.76 9.10
CA ARG A 89 20.70 11.47 8.88
C ARG A 89 20.37 10.25 9.76
N ASP A 90 19.51 10.31 10.77
CA ASP A 90 19.40 9.21 11.76
C ASP A 90 17.97 8.65 11.97
N ASN A 91 17.54 7.69 11.16
CA ASN A 91 16.40 6.84 11.53
C ASN A 91 16.62 5.36 11.19
N ALA A 92 16.57 4.51 12.24
CA ALA A 92 17.12 3.16 12.28
C ALA A 92 16.10 2.01 12.50
N LEU A 93 14.79 2.24 12.51
CA LEU A 93 13.86 1.20 13.00
C LEU A 93 13.37 0.20 11.92
N ASN A 94 13.90 -1.04 11.97
CA ASN A 94 13.35 -2.22 11.27
C ASN A 94 12.59 -3.03 12.30
N LEU A 95 11.26 -3.07 12.23
CA LEU A 95 10.43 -3.73 13.25
C LEU A 95 9.67 -4.94 12.72
N ASN A 96 9.92 -5.38 11.48
CA ASN A 96 9.18 -6.49 10.85
C ASN A 96 9.24 -7.77 11.70
N GLY A 97 10.41 -8.13 12.25
CA GLY A 97 10.55 -9.29 13.15
C GLY A 97 9.77 -9.14 14.46
N MET A 98 9.75 -7.94 15.03
CA MET A 98 9.00 -7.64 16.26
C MET A 98 7.48 -7.67 16.01
N LEU A 99 7.01 -7.20 14.85
CA LEU A 99 5.60 -7.21 14.47
C LEU A 99 5.06 -8.63 14.31
N THR A 100 5.83 -9.56 13.73
CA THR A 100 5.43 -10.97 13.62
C THR A 100 5.29 -11.62 15.00
N SER A 101 6.26 -11.43 15.89
CA SER A 101 6.18 -11.95 17.26
C SER A 101 5.06 -11.31 18.07
N ALA A 102 4.86 -9.99 17.95
CA ALA A 102 3.77 -9.29 18.62
C ALA A 102 2.39 -9.72 18.11
N ALA A 103 2.22 -9.95 16.81
CA ALA A 103 0.97 -10.46 16.23
C ALA A 103 0.62 -11.87 16.74
N GLN A 104 1.62 -12.75 16.86
CA GLN A 104 1.46 -14.10 17.42
C GLN A 104 1.09 -14.03 18.91
N LEU A 105 1.78 -13.21 19.70
CA LEU A 105 1.49 -13.03 21.13
C LEU A 105 0.12 -12.38 21.37
N ALA A 106 -0.26 -11.43 20.53
CA ALA A 106 -1.54 -10.72 20.64
C ALA A 106 -2.73 -11.53 20.09
N GLY A 107 -2.48 -12.65 19.39
CA GLY A 107 -3.49 -13.41 18.66
C GLY A 107 -4.23 -12.56 17.61
N LYS A 108 -3.56 -11.53 17.07
CA LYS A 108 -4.16 -10.49 16.22
C LYS A 108 -3.31 -10.26 14.98
N GLY A 109 -3.96 -10.25 13.83
CA GLY A 109 -3.32 -9.83 12.58
C GLY A 109 -3.18 -8.31 12.48
N VAL A 110 -2.68 -7.85 11.35
CA VAL A 110 -2.49 -6.42 11.02
C VAL A 110 -3.78 -5.60 11.20
N HIS A 111 -4.95 -6.18 10.91
CA HIS A 111 -6.25 -5.55 11.14
C HIS A 111 -6.54 -5.20 12.62
N GLY A 112 -5.82 -5.84 13.56
CA GLY A 112 -5.86 -5.55 14.98
C GLY A 112 -5.15 -4.25 15.38
N LEU A 113 -4.29 -3.71 14.49
CA LEU A 113 -3.65 -2.40 14.68
C LEU A 113 -4.64 -1.25 14.47
N VAL A 114 -5.70 -1.48 13.69
CA VAL A 114 -6.75 -0.48 13.50
C VAL A 114 -7.72 -0.52 14.68
N ARG A 115 -7.72 0.57 15.46
CA ARG A 115 -8.66 0.78 16.57
C ARG A 115 -10.11 0.81 16.09
N ARG A 116 -11.06 0.64 17.02
CA ARG A 116 -12.48 0.93 16.74
C ARG A 116 -12.65 2.35 16.19
N ARG A 117 -13.55 2.50 15.22
CA ARG A 117 -13.75 3.75 14.45
C ARG A 117 -12.51 4.22 13.68
N GLY A 118 -11.48 3.39 13.57
CA GLY A 118 -10.31 3.65 12.75
C GLY A 118 -10.59 3.35 11.27
N HIS A 119 -9.75 3.91 10.42
CA HIS A 119 -9.83 3.77 8.97
C HIS A 119 -8.64 2.96 8.46
N LEU A 120 -8.89 2.20 7.40
CA LEU A 120 -7.90 1.56 6.56
C LEU A 120 -8.08 2.14 5.16
N LEU A 121 -7.03 2.74 4.60
CA LEU A 121 -6.98 3.14 3.20
C LEU A 121 -6.12 2.10 2.48
N MET A 122 -6.69 1.40 1.50
CA MET A 122 -6.00 0.35 0.76
C MET A 122 -6.04 0.65 -0.73
N ASN A 123 -4.87 0.66 -1.37
CA ASN A 123 -4.74 0.74 -2.83
C ASN A 123 -4.27 -0.61 -3.40
N GLY A 124 -4.62 -0.88 -4.65
CA GLY A 124 -4.18 -2.09 -5.33
C GLY A 124 -4.70 -2.19 -6.76
N VAL A 125 -4.59 -3.38 -7.34
CA VAL A 125 -5.10 -3.69 -8.68
C VAL A 125 -5.98 -4.95 -8.66
N LEU A 126 -6.96 -5.01 -9.57
CA LEU A 126 -7.88 -6.13 -9.76
C LEU A 126 -7.54 -6.90 -11.03
N GLY A 127 -7.85 -8.19 -11.02
CA GLY A 127 -7.73 -9.07 -12.20
C GLY A 127 -6.31 -9.44 -12.61
N MET A 128 -5.28 -8.98 -11.88
CA MET A 128 -3.89 -9.33 -12.16
C MET A 128 -3.65 -10.82 -11.88
N THR A 129 -3.08 -11.52 -12.85
CA THR A 129 -2.62 -12.91 -12.69
C THR A 129 -1.09 -12.99 -12.62
N TYR A 130 -0.40 -11.97 -13.15
CA TYR A 130 1.05 -11.92 -13.06
C TYR A 130 1.62 -10.51 -13.05
N TRP A 131 2.87 -10.44 -12.60
CA TRP A 131 3.74 -9.29 -12.77
C TRP A 131 5.08 -9.77 -13.34
N ASP A 132 5.42 -9.26 -14.52
CA ASP A 132 6.70 -9.45 -15.18
C ASP A 132 7.64 -8.27 -14.89
N MET A 133 8.67 -8.52 -14.09
CA MET A 133 9.73 -7.56 -13.85
C MET A 133 10.90 -7.94 -14.76
N LYS A 134 11.74 -6.99 -15.19
CA LYS A 134 12.84 -7.27 -16.15
C LYS A 134 13.73 -8.47 -15.77
N ALA A 135 13.84 -8.77 -14.48
CA ALA A 135 14.60 -9.91 -13.98
C ALA A 135 13.81 -11.25 -13.92
N GLY A 136 12.48 -11.24 -14.12
CA GLY A 136 11.62 -12.42 -14.09
C GLY A 136 10.14 -12.15 -13.77
N LYS A 137 9.30 -13.11 -14.18
CA LYS A 137 7.84 -13.10 -14.01
C LYS A 137 7.38 -13.85 -12.77
N PHE A 138 6.37 -13.31 -12.09
CA PHE A 138 5.72 -13.90 -10.92
C PHE A 138 4.23 -14.03 -11.11
N ASN A 139 3.68 -15.11 -10.56
CA ASN A 139 2.24 -15.28 -10.46
C ASN A 139 1.71 -14.47 -9.26
N CYS A 140 0.59 -13.81 -9.45
CA CYS A 140 -0.11 -13.04 -8.44
C CYS A 140 -1.40 -13.75 -8.04
N VAL A 141 -1.81 -13.59 -6.78
CA VAL A 141 -3.17 -13.95 -6.39
C VAL A 141 -4.12 -12.99 -7.09
N THR A 142 -5.02 -13.53 -7.91
CA THR A 142 -6.00 -12.71 -8.61
C THR A 142 -7.04 -12.18 -7.64
N LEU A 143 -7.04 -10.87 -7.46
CA LEU A 143 -8.02 -10.17 -6.63
C LEU A 143 -9.21 -9.74 -7.49
N THR A 144 -10.41 -10.02 -6.97
CA THR A 144 -11.67 -9.41 -7.43
C THR A 144 -12.18 -8.44 -6.37
N LYS A 145 -13.05 -7.50 -6.74
CA LYS A 145 -13.67 -6.57 -5.79
C LYS A 145 -14.36 -7.33 -4.66
N GLU A 146 -15.10 -8.39 -4.99
CA GLU A 146 -15.82 -9.24 -4.05
C GLU A 146 -14.87 -9.94 -3.07
N SER A 147 -13.72 -10.44 -3.56
CA SER A 147 -12.72 -11.09 -2.71
C SER A 147 -12.11 -10.12 -1.69
N VAL A 148 -11.85 -8.87 -2.11
CA VAL A 148 -11.30 -7.82 -1.25
C VAL A 148 -12.35 -7.37 -0.23
N GLU A 149 -13.59 -7.12 -0.67
CA GLU A 149 -14.70 -6.79 0.24
C GLU A 149 -14.92 -7.88 1.28
N LYS A 150 -14.91 -9.15 0.87
CA LYS A 150 -15.04 -10.27 1.79
C LYS A 150 -13.90 -10.27 2.81
N ALA A 151 -12.65 -10.13 2.37
CA ALA A 151 -11.50 -10.11 3.27
C ALA A 151 -11.56 -8.93 4.27
N LEU A 152 -12.00 -7.75 3.82
CA LEU A 152 -12.20 -6.58 4.69
C LEU A 152 -13.31 -6.81 5.71
N ARG A 153 -14.43 -7.42 5.30
CA ARG A 153 -15.55 -7.77 6.19
C ARG A 153 -15.16 -8.82 7.21
N ASP A 154 -14.47 -9.89 6.79
CA ASP A 154 -13.94 -10.93 7.67
C ASP A 154 -12.95 -10.33 8.71
N ALA A 155 -12.22 -9.28 8.32
CA ALA A 155 -11.33 -8.53 9.21
C ALA A 155 -12.04 -7.48 10.10
N GLY A 156 -13.37 -7.37 10.00
CA GLY A 156 -14.19 -6.49 10.84
C GLY A 156 -14.43 -5.09 10.29
N PHE A 157 -14.09 -4.80 9.03
CA PHE A 157 -14.40 -3.53 8.37
C PHE A 157 -15.76 -3.63 7.67
N MET A 158 -16.71 -2.78 8.08
CA MET A 158 -18.11 -2.93 7.66
C MET A 158 -18.54 -1.90 6.63
N ASP A 159 -17.98 -0.70 6.72
CA ASP A 159 -18.26 0.44 5.86
C ASP A 159 -17.09 0.62 4.88
N LEU A 160 -17.38 0.56 3.58
CA LEU A 160 -16.41 0.48 2.50
C LEU A 160 -16.78 1.51 1.41
N GLU A 161 -15.96 2.53 1.22
CA GLU A 161 -16.06 3.50 0.11
C GLU A 161 -15.00 3.15 -0.94
N TRP A 162 -15.40 3.02 -2.21
CA TRP A 162 -14.57 2.50 -3.29
C TRP A 162 -14.40 3.49 -4.42
N THR A 163 -13.18 3.54 -4.94
CA THR A 163 -12.84 4.14 -6.22
C THR A 163 -12.11 3.12 -7.07
N VAL A 164 -12.58 2.95 -8.32
CA VAL A 164 -12.04 2.00 -9.28
C VAL A 164 -11.77 2.74 -10.57
N VAL A 165 -10.57 2.57 -11.10
CA VAL A 165 -10.11 3.19 -12.34
C VAL A 165 -9.79 2.06 -13.32
N ASP A 166 -10.37 2.13 -14.52
CA ASP A 166 -10.04 1.21 -15.60
C ASP A 166 -8.59 1.34 -16.00
N ARG A 167 -7.95 0.20 -16.30
CA ARG A 167 -6.61 0.23 -16.87
C ARG A 167 -6.67 0.84 -18.26
N GLU A 168 -5.86 1.86 -18.48
CA GLU A 168 -5.78 2.53 -19.79
C GLU A 168 -4.54 2.11 -20.59
N TYR A 169 -3.46 1.75 -19.90
CA TYR A 169 -2.19 1.41 -20.54
C TYR A 169 -1.87 -0.07 -20.46
N PHE A 170 -1.98 -0.73 -21.61
CA PHE A 170 -1.61 -2.14 -21.76
C PHE A 170 -0.12 -2.27 -22.07
N HIS A 171 0.58 -3.01 -21.23
CA HIS A 171 2.00 -3.35 -21.41
C HIS A 171 2.25 -4.77 -20.93
N SER A 172 3.37 -5.36 -21.37
CA SER A 172 3.73 -6.73 -21.02
C SER A 172 4.07 -6.94 -19.54
N VAL A 173 4.32 -5.88 -18.75
CA VAL A 173 4.78 -6.06 -17.36
C VAL A 173 3.70 -6.53 -16.37
N SER A 174 2.41 -6.45 -16.71
CA SER A 174 1.32 -7.03 -15.89
C SER A 174 0.01 -7.06 -16.68
N ASP A 175 -0.95 -7.85 -16.23
CA ASP A 175 -2.24 -8.09 -16.88
C ASP A 175 -3.45 -7.66 -16.03
N TYR A 176 -3.24 -6.79 -15.04
CA TYR A 176 -4.34 -6.22 -14.28
C TYR A 176 -5.34 -5.51 -15.21
N THR A 177 -6.59 -5.41 -14.77
CA THR A 177 -7.68 -4.81 -15.55
C THR A 177 -8.15 -3.48 -14.97
N LYS A 178 -8.03 -3.29 -13.66
CA LYS A 178 -8.46 -2.07 -12.96
C LYS A 178 -7.53 -1.78 -11.79
N SER A 179 -7.30 -0.51 -11.53
CA SER A 179 -6.69 -0.02 -10.29
C SER A 179 -7.81 0.35 -9.30
N PHE A 180 -7.58 0.17 -8.00
CA PHE A 180 -8.57 0.52 -6.99
C PHE A 180 -7.96 1.23 -5.78
N LEU A 181 -8.80 2.00 -5.12
CA LEU A 181 -8.62 2.54 -3.79
C LEU A 181 -9.89 2.25 -2.99
N VAL A 182 -9.74 1.74 -1.77
CA VAL A 182 -10.86 1.51 -0.85
C VAL A 182 -10.55 2.13 0.51
N LEU A 183 -11.49 2.94 1.00
CA LEU A 183 -11.54 3.41 2.37
C LEU A 183 -12.46 2.48 3.15
N ALA A 184 -11.88 1.75 4.11
CA ALA A 184 -12.58 0.79 4.95
C ALA A 184 -12.60 1.27 6.40
N ARG A 185 -13.77 1.25 7.04
CA ARG A 185 -13.95 1.70 8.42
C ARG A 185 -14.38 0.57 9.35
N LYS A 186 -13.71 0.52 10.50
CA LYS A 186 -14.04 -0.40 11.58
C LYS A 186 -15.13 0.22 12.47
N PRO A 187 -16.18 -0.52 12.86
CA PRO A 187 -17.25 0.01 13.71
C PRO A 187 -16.75 0.48 15.09
#